data_AF-A0A7Z3GNV7-F1
#
_entry.id   AF-A0A7Z3GNV7-F1
#
_cell.length_a   1.000
_cell.length_b   1.000
_cell.length_c   1.000
_cell.angle_alpha   90.00
_cell.angle_beta   90.00
_cell.angle_gamma   90.00
#
_symmetry.space_group_name_H-M   'P 1'
#
loop_
_entity.id
_entity.type
_entity.pdbx_description
1 polymer ?
#
loop_
_entity_poly.entity_id
_entity_poly.type
_entity_poly.pdbx_seq_one_letter_code
_entity_poly.pdbx_strand_id
1 'polypeptide(L)'
;MSSPRSLCGLLLLTLCGAVQADEPTPMEACLQMAMTLLAENPQVQERWQQTWVEPSSIREEAYDGEVDGQHASKRLTAQLRRGDQSDGQFICLLAENGKALSVDHKGDADSQ
;
A
#
# COMPACT_ATOMS: atom_id res chain seq x y z
N MET A 1 -13.16 68.39 2.54
CA MET A 1 -12.02 67.46 2.35
C MET A 1 -12.40 66.18 3.09
N SER A 2 -13.09 65.25 2.42
CA SER A 2 -12.54 64.01 1.81
C SER A 2 -12.08 63.01 2.90
N SER A 3 -12.95 62.08 3.33
CA SER A 3 -13.00 60.63 2.98
C SER A 3 -12.00 59.75 3.78
N PRO A 4 -12.20 58.42 3.91
CA PRO A 4 -13.42 57.62 3.92
C PRO A 4 -13.49 56.61 5.10
N ARG A 5 -14.66 55.99 5.22
CA ARG A 5 -15.00 54.87 6.11
C ARG A 5 -14.12 53.64 5.82
N SER A 6 -13.45 53.11 6.84
CA SER A 6 -12.80 51.79 6.76
C SER A 6 -13.78 50.72 7.26
N LEU A 7 -14.40 50.01 6.32
CA LEU A 7 -15.19 48.82 6.56
C LEU A 7 -14.22 47.66 6.84
N CYS A 8 -14.09 47.25 8.11
CA CYS A 8 -13.50 45.97 8.47
C CYS A 8 -14.42 44.84 8.01
N GLY A 9 -14.27 44.44 6.75
CA GLY A 9 -14.80 43.19 6.23
C GLY A 9 -14.05 42.02 6.86
N LEU A 10 -14.62 41.46 7.93
CA LEU A 10 -14.27 40.13 8.44
C LEU A 10 -14.69 39.08 7.41
N LEU A 11 -13.84 38.88 6.40
CA LEU A 11 -13.87 37.70 5.54
C LEU A 11 -13.41 36.51 6.38
N LEU A 12 -14.39 35.87 7.05
CA LEU A 12 -14.27 34.52 7.58
C LEU A 12 -14.11 33.57 6.40
N LEU A 13 -12.87 33.40 5.96
CA LEU A 13 -12.45 32.34 5.05
C LEU A 13 -12.70 31.01 5.76
N THR A 14 -13.84 30.41 5.45
CA THR A 14 -14.11 28.99 5.64
C THR A 14 -13.14 28.20 4.75
N LEU A 15 -11.91 28.00 5.24
CA LEU A 15 -11.04 26.94 4.74
C LEU A 15 -11.65 25.60 5.15
N CYS A 16 -12.70 25.19 4.44
CA CYS A 16 -12.96 23.78 4.19
C CYS A 16 -11.81 23.29 3.30
N GLY A 17 -10.65 23.05 3.91
CA GLY A 17 -9.61 22.26 3.29
C GLY A 17 -10.24 20.91 3.00
N ALA A 18 -10.53 20.65 1.72
CA ALA A 18 -10.74 19.30 1.26
C ALA A 18 -9.46 18.55 1.63
N VAL A 19 -9.53 17.75 2.69
CA VAL A 19 -8.50 16.73 2.93
C VAL A 19 -8.69 15.78 1.74
N GLN A 20 -7.89 15.96 0.70
CA GLN A 20 -7.74 14.91 -0.30
C GLN A 20 -7.12 13.76 0.48
N ALA A 21 -7.93 12.75 0.79
CA ALA A 21 -7.38 11.48 1.23
C ALA A 21 -6.51 11.03 0.06
N ASP A 22 -5.19 11.12 0.23
CA ASP A 22 -4.23 10.60 -0.75
C ASP A 22 -4.63 9.15 -1.05
N GLU A 23 -4.81 8.83 -2.33
CA GLU A 23 -5.05 7.45 -2.74
C GLU A 23 -3.85 6.62 -2.30
N PRO A 24 -4.07 5.44 -1.68
CA PRO A 24 -2.98 4.64 -1.18
C PRO A 24 -2.02 4.29 -2.32
N THR A 25 -0.73 4.41 -2.06
CA THR A 25 0.29 3.94 -2.98
C THR A 25 0.11 2.43 -3.21
N PRO A 26 0.59 1.87 -4.33
CA PRO A 26 0.52 0.43 -4.58
C PRO A 26 1.04 -0.43 -3.42
N MET A 27 2.14 -0.01 -2.79
CA MET A 27 2.68 -0.69 -1.61
C MET A 27 1.73 -0.60 -0.40
N GLU A 28 1.13 0.56 -0.13
CA GLU A 28 0.17 0.70 0.97
C GLU A 28 -1.08 -0.16 0.74
N ALA A 29 -1.60 -0.21 -0.49
CA ALA A 29 -2.71 -1.07 -0.86
C ALA A 29 -2.37 -2.56 -0.61
N CYS A 30 -1.17 -2.99 -1.01
CA CYS A 30 -0.67 -4.35 -0.78
C CYS A 30 -0.49 -4.66 0.72
N LEU A 31 0.11 -3.75 1.48
CA LEU A 31 0.31 -3.92 2.92
C LEU A 31 -1.03 -3.99 3.67
N GLN A 32 -1.99 -3.15 3.29
CA GLN A 32 -3.32 -3.16 3.88
C GLN A 32 -4.02 -4.51 3.67
N MET A 33 -3.97 -5.05 2.44
CA MET A 33 -4.51 -6.39 2.15
C MET A 33 -3.77 -7.49 2.93
N ALA A 34 -2.44 -7.43 3.00
CA ALA A 34 -1.64 -8.39 3.78
C ALA A 34 -2.06 -8.38 5.26
N MET A 35 -2.24 -7.20 5.85
CA MET A 35 -2.71 -7.05 7.24
C MET A 35 -4.11 -7.62 7.45
N THR A 36 -5.02 -7.46 6.50
CA THR A 36 -6.36 -8.08 6.54
C THR A 36 -6.25 -9.61 6.55
N LEU A 37 -5.46 -10.20 5.65
CA LEU A 37 -5.25 -11.65 5.59
C LEU A 37 -4.62 -12.21 6.87
N LEU A 38 -3.72 -11.45 7.50
CA LEU A 38 -3.11 -11.82 8.78
C LEU A 38 -4.09 -11.77 9.94
N ALA A 39 -4.99 -10.79 9.97
CA ALA A 39 -6.03 -10.70 10.99
C ALA A 39 -6.97 -11.91 10.96
N GLU A 40 -7.17 -12.50 9.77
CA GLU A 40 -7.97 -13.69 9.55
C GLU A 40 -7.23 -15.00 9.88
N ASN A 41 -5.88 -14.97 9.98
CA ASN A 41 -5.02 -16.16 10.15
C ASN A 41 -4.01 -16.00 11.30
N PRO A 42 -4.40 -16.23 12.56
CA PRO A 42 -3.56 -15.97 13.73
C PRO A 42 -2.28 -16.81 13.80
N GLN A 43 -2.24 -18.00 13.16
CA GLN A 43 -1.02 -18.82 13.11
C GLN A 43 0.09 -18.20 12.25
N VAL A 44 -0.28 -17.34 11.30
CA VAL A 44 0.63 -16.64 10.40
C VAL A 44 1.15 -15.34 11.04
N GLN A 45 0.43 -14.83 12.04
CA GLN A 45 0.69 -13.56 12.70
C GLN A 45 2.04 -13.50 13.43
N GLU A 46 2.43 -14.55 14.17
CA GLU A 46 3.72 -14.57 14.88
C GLU A 46 4.92 -14.50 13.94
N ARG A 47 4.88 -15.24 12.83
CA ARG A 47 5.95 -15.22 11.82
C ARG A 47 6.07 -13.81 11.22
N TRP A 48 4.94 -13.21 10.86
CA TRP A 48 4.93 -11.93 10.18
C TRP A 48 5.34 -10.75 11.06
N GLN A 49 5.07 -10.81 12.37
CA GLN A 49 5.55 -9.81 13.32
C GLN A 49 7.09 -9.72 13.38
N GLN A 50 7.78 -10.78 12.97
CA GLN A 50 9.24 -10.83 12.93
C GLN A 50 9.80 -10.54 11.54
N THR A 51 8.94 -10.33 10.54
CA THR A 51 9.36 -10.08 9.16
C THR A 51 9.15 -8.63 8.76
N TRP A 52 10.05 -8.12 7.93
CA TRP A 52 9.87 -6.82 7.29
C TRP A 52 10.27 -6.87 5.82
N VAL A 53 9.72 -5.92 5.06
CA VAL A 53 10.09 -5.70 3.66
C VAL A 53 11.45 -5.01 3.60
N GLU A 54 12.38 -5.55 2.81
CA GLU A 54 13.64 -4.89 2.48
C GLU A 54 13.39 -3.76 1.47
N PRO A 55 13.45 -2.47 1.85
CA PRO A 55 12.96 -1.37 1.01
C PRO A 55 13.71 -1.27 -0.33
N SER A 56 15.00 -1.59 -0.34
CA SER A 56 15.84 -1.53 -1.55
C SER A 56 15.47 -2.58 -2.61
N SER A 57 14.71 -3.60 -2.22
CA SER A 57 14.32 -4.74 -3.06
C SER A 57 12.96 -4.57 -3.73
N ILE A 58 12.19 -3.52 -3.41
CA ILE A 58 10.85 -3.30 -3.95
C ILE A 58 10.95 -3.07 -5.46
N ARG A 59 10.16 -3.82 -6.23
CA ARG A 59 10.01 -3.69 -7.68
C ARG A 59 8.54 -3.73 -8.03
N GLU A 60 8.13 -2.84 -8.92
CA GLU A 60 6.81 -2.87 -9.55
C GLU A 60 7.02 -3.11 -11.04
N GLU A 61 6.29 -4.08 -11.58
CA GLU A 61 6.42 -4.53 -12.97
C GLU A 61 5.03 -4.63 -13.61
N ALA A 62 4.98 -4.43 -14.92
CA ALA A 62 3.78 -4.76 -15.68
C ALA A 62 3.50 -6.26 -15.57
N TYR A 63 2.23 -6.61 -15.43
CA TYR A 63 1.75 -7.97 -15.31
C TYR A 63 0.48 -8.11 -16.15
N ASP A 64 0.25 -9.30 -16.69
CA ASP A 64 -0.98 -9.60 -17.42
C ASP A 64 -1.49 -10.95 -16.91
N GLY A 65 -2.54 -10.90 -16.10
CA GLY A 65 -3.18 -12.08 -15.56
C GLY A 65 -4.51 -11.76 -14.89
N GLU A 66 -5.08 -12.75 -14.22
CA GLU A 66 -6.37 -12.63 -13.54
C GLU A 66 -6.30 -13.22 -12.13
N VAL A 67 -7.01 -12.58 -11.20
CA VAL A 67 -7.23 -13.06 -9.83
C VAL A 67 -8.74 -13.00 -9.60
N ASP A 68 -9.37 -14.15 -9.35
CA ASP A 68 -10.81 -14.27 -9.11
C ASP A 68 -11.70 -13.54 -10.15
N GLY A 69 -11.28 -13.59 -11.43
CA GLY A 69 -11.98 -12.95 -12.55
C GLY A 69 -11.77 -11.43 -12.65
N GLN A 70 -10.88 -10.86 -11.84
CA GLN A 70 -10.43 -9.46 -11.97
C GLN A 70 -9.05 -9.42 -12.66
N HIS A 71 -8.91 -8.55 -13.66
CA HIS A 71 -7.64 -8.40 -14.36
C HIS A 71 -6.59 -7.71 -13.47
N ALA A 72 -5.43 -8.37 -13.32
CA ALA A 72 -4.26 -7.84 -12.67
C ALA A 72 -3.30 -7.30 -13.74
N SER A 73 -3.00 -6.00 -13.66
CA SER A 73 -2.16 -5.29 -14.64
C SER A 73 -0.74 -5.01 -14.14
N LYS A 74 -0.51 -5.18 -12.83
CA LYS A 74 0.77 -4.94 -12.20
C LYS A 74 1.09 -6.00 -11.14
N ARG A 75 2.37 -6.25 -10.97
CA ARG A 75 2.92 -7.09 -9.91
C ARG A 75 3.96 -6.30 -9.13
N LEU A 76 3.76 -6.21 -7.82
CA LEU A 76 4.74 -5.69 -6.88
C LEU A 76 5.44 -6.85 -6.19
N THR A 77 6.77 -6.86 -6.19
CA THR A 77 7.58 -7.85 -5.48
C THR A 77 8.55 -7.17 -4.54
N ALA A 78 8.81 -7.75 -3.38
CA ALA A 78 9.86 -7.31 -2.48
C ALA A 78 10.41 -8.47 -1.66
N GLN A 79 11.69 -8.43 -1.30
CA GLN A 79 12.28 -9.41 -0.39
C GLN A 79 11.80 -9.18 1.03
N LEU A 80 11.46 -10.27 1.71
CA LEU A 80 11.18 -10.31 3.13
C LEU A 80 12.42 -10.71 3.90
N ARG A 81 12.60 -10.09 5.07
CA ARG A 81 13.72 -10.32 5.96
C ARG A 81 13.21 -10.70 7.34
N ARG A 82 13.95 -11.56 8.03
CA ARG A 82 13.77 -11.87 9.45
C ARG A 82 15.14 -11.85 10.12
N GLY A 83 15.41 -10.83 10.91
CA GLY A 83 16.78 -10.58 11.36
C GLY A 83 17.71 -10.35 10.15
N ASP A 84 18.88 -10.97 10.19
CA ASP A 84 19.85 -10.94 9.09
C ASP A 84 19.59 -12.02 8.03
N GLN A 85 18.46 -12.74 8.11
CA GLN A 85 18.10 -13.82 7.19
C GLN A 85 17.07 -13.36 6.15
N SER A 86 17.16 -13.94 4.96
CA SER A 86 16.09 -13.87 3.97
C SER A 86 14.93 -14.72 4.47
N ASP A 87 13.70 -14.21 4.36
CA ASP A 87 12.48 -14.96 4.64
C ASP A 87 11.65 -15.18 3.37
N GLY A 88 12.26 -15.03 2.19
CA GLY A 88 11.60 -15.19 0.89
C GLY A 88 11.13 -13.87 0.28
N GLN A 89 10.04 -13.94 -0.48
CA GLN A 89 9.52 -12.84 -1.28
C GLN A 89 8.05 -12.57 -0.99
N PHE A 90 7.74 -11.29 -0.82
CA PHE A 90 6.40 -10.74 -0.85
C PHE A 90 6.00 -10.47 -2.30
N ILE A 91 4.83 -10.96 -2.71
CA ILE A 91 4.28 -10.73 -4.05
C ILE A 91 2.87 -10.16 -3.88
N CYS A 92 2.56 -9.08 -4.58
CA CYS A 92 1.24 -8.50 -4.60
C CYS A 92 0.81 -8.22 -6.04
N LEU A 93 -0.41 -8.64 -6.39
CA LEU A 93 -1.00 -8.38 -7.68
C LEU A 93 -1.99 -7.23 -7.55
N LEU A 94 -1.92 -6.30 -8.50
CA LEU A 94 -2.65 -5.04 -8.48
C LEU A 94 -3.47 -4.90 -9.76
N ALA A 95 -4.69 -4.38 -9.61
CA ALA A 95 -5.51 -3.92 -10.72
C ALA A 95 -4.95 -2.62 -11.32
N GLU A 96 -5.46 -2.23 -12.50
CA GLU A 96 -5.06 -0.99 -13.19
C GLU A 96 -5.27 0.27 -12.34
N ASN A 97 -6.29 0.27 -11.48
CA ASN A 97 -6.57 1.36 -10.55
C ASN A 97 -5.72 1.32 -9.27
N GLY A 98 -4.69 0.48 -9.18
CA GLY A 98 -3.82 0.38 -8.01
C GLY A 98 -4.41 -0.37 -6.82
N LYS A 99 -5.63 -0.92 -6.93
CA LYS A 99 -6.22 -1.77 -5.89
C LYS A 99 -5.47 -3.11 -5.82
N ALA A 100 -5.08 -3.53 -4.62
CA ALA A 100 -4.56 -4.87 -4.40
C ALA A 100 -5.66 -5.92 -4.67
N LEU A 101 -5.31 -6.96 -5.41
CA LEU A 101 -6.17 -8.10 -5.76
C LEU A 101 -5.77 -9.35 -5.01
N SER A 102 -4.47 -9.59 -4.84
CA SER A 102 -3.94 -10.67 -4.03
C SER A 102 -2.60 -10.29 -3.41
N VAL A 103 -2.29 -10.95 -2.29
CA VAL A 103 -0.98 -10.92 -1.66
C VAL A 103 -0.56 -12.36 -1.40
N ASP A 104 0.69 -12.67 -1.71
CA ASP A 104 1.28 -13.98 -1.48
C ASP A 104 2.69 -13.86 -0.89
N HIS A 105 3.10 -14.91 -0.20
CA HIS A 105 4.44 -15.08 0.36
C HIS A 105 5.07 -16.33 -0.22
N LYS A 106 6.13 -16.14 -1.01
CA LYS A 106 6.94 -17.26 -1.51
C LYS A 106 8.15 -17.47 -0.61
N GLY A 107 8.22 -18.61 0.06
CA GLY A 107 9.37 -18.96 0.88
C GLY A 107 10.60 -19.31 0.04
N ASP A 108 11.79 -19.12 0.61
CA ASP A 108 13.05 -19.52 -0.06
C ASP A 108 13.13 -21.04 -0.30
N ALA A 109 12.41 -21.85 0.50
CA ALA A 109 12.31 -23.31 0.33
C ALA A 109 11.45 -23.73 -0.89
N ASP A 110 10.54 -22.87 -1.36
CA ASP A 110 9.62 -23.13 -2.47
C ASP A 110 10.22 -22.77 -3.84
N SER A 111 11.54 -22.52 -3.88
CA SER A 111 12.31 -22.18 -5.10
C SER A 111 13.29 -23.28 -5.53
N GLN A 112 13.24 -24.46 -4.92
CA GLN A 112 14.04 -25.64 -5.29
C GLN A 112 13.27 -26.60 -6.21
#